data_AF-A0A969PDC9-F1
#
_entry.id   AF-A0A969PDC9-F1
#
_cell.length_a   1.000
_cell.length_b   1.000
_cell.length_c   1.000
_cell.angle_alpha   90.00
_cell.angle_beta   90.00
_cell.angle_gamma   90.00
#
_symmetry.space_group_name_H-M   'P 1'
#
loop_
_entity.id
_entity.type
_entity.pdbx_description
1 polymer ?
#
loop_
_entity_poly.entity_id
_entity_poly.type
_entity_poly.pdbx_seq_one_letter_code
_entity_poly.pdbx_strand_id
1 'polypeptide(L)' 'MEVQYEDDPLVPQRDRISIDVSDIREQIDTCRDDVAWTELPLAAKIRVLIRERLEQLQAEKDAKQQNKP' A
#
# COMPACT_ATOMS: atom_id res chain seq x y z
N MET A 1 14.94 25.62 -37.11
CA MET A 1 14.94 25.57 -35.63
C MET A 1 14.70 24.13 -35.26
N GLU A 2 15.76 23.39 -34.93
CA GLU A 2 15.65 22.06 -34.33
C GLU A 2 15.38 22.27 -32.85
N VAL A 3 14.20 21.85 -32.38
CA VAL A 3 13.88 21.83 -30.96
C VAL A 3 14.46 20.54 -30.38
N GLN A 4 15.61 20.66 -29.71
CA GLN A 4 16.10 19.61 -28.82
C GLN A 4 15.18 19.56 -27.61
N TYR A 5 14.41 18.47 -27.48
CA TYR A 5 13.73 18.14 -26.24
C TYR A 5 14.77 17.48 -25.33
N GLU A 6 15.18 18.19 -24.28
CA GLU A 6 15.99 17.62 -23.22
C GLU A 6 15.14 16.57 -22.50
N ASP A 7 15.63 15.32 -22.51
CA ASP A 7 15.04 14.16 -21.84
C ASP A 7 14.96 14.43 -20.33
N ASP A 8 13.73 14.54 -19.82
CA ASP A 8 13.40 14.86 -18.42
C ASP A 8 13.97 13.80 -17.46
N PRO A 9 14.50 14.17 -16.28
CA PRO A 9 15.39 13.30 -15.51
C PRO A 9 14.68 12.09 -14.90
N LEU A 10 15.18 10.89 -15.27
CA LEU A 10 15.24 9.64 -14.49
C LEU A 10 14.34 9.58 -13.24
N VAL A 11 13.02 9.44 -13.42
CA VAL A 11 12.14 9.00 -12.34
C VAL A 11 12.50 7.55 -12.04
N PRO A 12 13.01 7.21 -10.83
CA PRO A 12 13.34 5.82 -10.52
C PRO A 12 12.07 5.00 -10.65
N GLN A 13 12.09 4.09 -11.62
CA GLN A 13 10.98 3.22 -11.94
C GLN A 13 10.67 2.39 -10.69
N ARG A 14 9.62 2.76 -9.96
CA ARG A 14 9.18 2.01 -8.79
C ARG A 14 8.81 0.60 -9.23
N ASP A 15 9.51 -0.40 -8.70
CA ASP A 15 9.18 -1.80 -8.90
C ASP A 15 7.69 -2.03 -8.60
N ARG A 16 6.97 -2.53 -9.61
CA ARG A 16 5.55 -2.84 -9.51
C ARG A 16 5.41 -4.35 -9.34
N ILE A 17 4.72 -4.76 -8.29
CA ILE A 17 4.36 -6.14 -8.07
C ILE A 17 2.91 -6.31 -8.48
N SER A 18 2.64 -7.27 -9.37
CA SER A 18 1.28 -7.65 -9.75
C SER A 18 0.80 -8.77 -8.83
N ILE A 19 -0.37 -8.62 -8.24
CA ILE A 19 -0.97 -9.57 -7.31
C ILE A 19 -2.45 -9.71 -7.70
N ASP A 20 -2.92 -10.95 -7.82
CA ASP A 20 -4.35 -11.21 -7.97
C ASP A 20 -5.05 -11.08 -6.61
N VAL A 21 -6.12 -10.30 -6.58
CA VAL A 21 -6.92 -10.00 -5.39
C VAL A 21 -8.42 -10.19 -5.67
N SER A 22 -8.76 -10.90 -6.75
CA SER A 22 -10.14 -11.02 -7.22
C SER A 22 -11.10 -11.62 -6.19
N ASP A 23 -10.60 -12.54 -5.35
CA ASP A 23 -11.32 -13.22 -4.28
C ASP A 23 -11.64 -12.32 -3.07
N ILE A 24 -10.78 -11.32 -2.81
CA ILE A 24 -10.89 -10.43 -1.65
C ILE A 24 -11.23 -8.98 -2.02
N ARG A 25 -11.38 -8.66 -3.32
CA ARG A 25 -11.59 -7.29 -3.81
C ARG A 25 -12.78 -6.61 -3.15
N GLU A 26 -13.93 -7.29 -3.12
CA GLU A 26 -15.15 -6.73 -2.52
C GLU A 26 -14.95 -6.44 -1.03
N GLN A 27 -14.31 -7.36 -0.31
CA GLN A 27 -14.00 -7.19 1.10
C GLN A 27 -13.08 -5.97 1.34
N ILE A 28 -12.11 -5.72 0.46
CA ILE A 28 -11.23 -4.54 0.56
C ILE A 28 -12.02 -3.24 0.31
N ASP A 29 -12.96 -3.25 -0.63
CA ASP A 29 -13.75 -2.07 -0.96
C ASP A 29 -14.78 -1.73 0.14
N THR A 30 -15.32 -2.74 0.83
CA THR A 30 -16.38 -2.56 1.84
C THR A 30 -15.91 -2.72 3.29
N CYS A 31 -14.60 -2.85 3.57
CA CYS A 31 -14.14 -3.04 4.94
C CYS A 31 -14.26 -1.80 5.84
N ARG A 32 -14.55 -0.63 5.25
CA ARG A 32 -14.77 0.63 5.97
C ARG A 32 -15.90 1.42 5.34
N ASP A 33 -16.68 2.07 6.19
CA ASP A 33 -17.87 2.83 5.79
C ASP A 33 -17.64 4.34 5.70
N ASP A 34 -16.39 4.80 5.78
CA ASP A 34 -16.07 6.23 5.72
C ASP A 34 -15.95 6.75 4.27
N VAL A 35 -16.30 8.02 4.08
CA VAL A 35 -16.28 8.68 2.77
C VAL A 35 -14.87 8.69 2.19
N ALA A 36 -13.86 8.91 3.02
CA ALA A 36 -12.48 8.93 2.55
C ALA A 36 -12.06 7.57 1.97
N TRP A 37 -12.49 6.46 2.59
CA TRP A 37 -12.25 5.12 2.07
C TRP A 37 -12.90 4.90 0.71
N THR A 38 -14.17 5.30 0.56
CA THR A 38 -14.92 5.09 -0.68
C THR A 38 -14.26 5.79 -1.88
N GLU A 39 -13.69 6.97 -1.66
CA GLU A 39 -12.99 7.75 -2.69
C GLU A 39 -11.57 7.24 -3.02
N LEU A 40 -11.00 6.33 -2.21
CA LEU A 40 -9.66 5.81 -2.45
C LEU A 40 -9.63 4.76 -3.56
N PRO A 41 -8.65 4.83 -4.49
CA PRO A 41 -8.38 3.75 -5.43
C PRO A 41 -8.00 2.44 -4.71
N LEU A 42 -8.35 1.29 -5.29
CA LEU A 42 -8.06 -0.04 -4.73
C LEU A 42 -6.57 -0.21 -4.33
N ALA A 43 -5.64 0.26 -5.16
CA ALA A 43 -4.22 0.20 -4.86
C ALA A 43 -3.82 1.01 -3.61
N ALA A 44 -4.50 2.12 -3.33
CA ALA A 44 -4.29 2.92 -2.13
C ALA A 44 -4.89 2.23 -0.90
N LYS A 45 -6.11 1.69 -1.02
CA LYS A 45 -6.76 0.86 0.02
C LYS A 45 -5.87 -0.30 0.46
N ILE A 46 -5.36 -1.08 -0.50
CA ILE A 46 -4.44 -2.19 -0.26
C ILE A 46 -3.18 -1.73 0.49
N ARG A 47 -2.57 -0.62 0.08
CA ARG A 47 -1.38 -0.08 0.76
C ARG A 47 -1.65 0.32 2.21
N VAL A 48 -2.83 0.90 2.49
CA VAL A 48 -3.22 1.26 3.85
C VAL A 48 -3.37 0.00 4.71
N LEU A 49 -4.14 -0.98 4.25
CA LEU A 49 -4.36 -2.24 4.97
C LEU A 49 -3.04 -2.98 5.26
N ILE A 50 -2.13 -3.04 4.26
CA ILE A 50 -0.81 -3.65 4.44
C ILE A 50 -0.01 -2.92 5.51
N ARG A 51 0.03 -1.58 5.48
CA ARG A 51 0.80 -0.78 6.47
C ARG A 51 0.29 -1.02 7.89
N GLU A 52 -1.02 -0.98 8.08
CA GLU A 52 -1.64 -1.22 9.39
C GLU A 52 -1.34 -2.63 9.88
N ARG A 53 -1.43 -3.65 9.01
CA ARG A 53 -1.10 -5.02 9.42
C ARG A 53 0.37 -5.19 9.77
N LEU A 54 1.27 -4.53 9.03
CA LEU A 54 2.70 -4.54 9.34
C LEU A 54 3.00 -3.87 10.69
N GLU A 55 2.33 -2.77 11.00
CA GLU A 55 2.45 -2.09 12.30
C GLU A 55 1.95 -2.98 13.45
N GLN A 56 0.80 -3.65 13.29
CA GLN A 56 0.30 -4.62 14.26
C GLN A 56 1.29 -5.77 14.48
N LEU A 57 1.82 -6.36 13.41
CA LEU A 57 2.80 -7.44 13.49
C LEU A 57 4.10 -6.99 14.15
N GLN A 58 4.52 -5.75 13.95
CA GLN A 58 5.70 -5.19 14.60
C GLN A 58 5.45 -5.00 16.10
N ALA A 59 4.31 -4.42 16.49
CA ALA A 59 3.91 -4.29 17.89
C ALA A 59 3.80 -5.66 18.60
N GLU A 60 3.25 -6.67 17.92
CA GLU A 60 3.18 -8.05 18.43
C GLU A 60 4.58 -8.65 18.65
N LYS A 61 5.56 -8.36 17.78
CA LYS A 61 6.95 -8.83 17.94
C LYS A 61 7.64 -8.17 19.13
N ASP A 62 7.45 -6.87 19.32
CA ASP A 62 8.10 -6.12 20.39
C ASP A 62 7.53 -6.53 21.75
N ALA A 63 6.20 -6.75 21.84
CA ALA A 63 5.55 -7.28 23.03
C ALA A 63 6.05 -8.68 23.41
N LYS A 64 6.29 -9.56 22.43
CA LYS A 64 6.85 -10.90 22.67
C LYS A 64 8.30 -10.87 23.14
N GLN A 65 9.08 -9.89 22.71
CA GLN A 65 10.49 -9.76 23.12
C GLN A 65 10.64 -9.20 24.54
N GLN A 66 9.74 -8.30 24.98
CA GLN A 66 9.77 -7.77 26.35
C GLN A 66 9.31 -8.78 27.42
N ASN A 67 8.62 -9.85 27.03
CA ASN A 67 8.10 -10.88 27.95
C ASN A 67 9.01 -12.12 28.07
N LYS A 68 10.26 -12.05 27.59
CA LYS A 68 11.25 -13.11 27.80
C LYS A 68 11.99 -12.82 29.12
N PRO A 69 11.92 -13.71 30.13
CA PRO A 69 12.55 -13.53 31.44
C PRO A 69 14.09 -13.50 31.35
#